data_AF-A0A1Y3NN37-F1
#
_entry.id   AF-A0A1Y3NN37-F1
#
_cell.length_a   1.000
_cell.length_b   1.000
_cell.length_c   1.000
_cell.angle_alpha   90.00
_cell.angle_beta   90.00
_cell.angle_gamma   90.00
#
_symmetry.space_group_name_H-M   'P 1'
#
loop_
_entity.id
_entity.type
_entity.pdbx_description
1 polymer ?
#
loop_
_entity_poly.entity_id
_entity_poly.type
_entity_poly.pdbx_seq_one_letter_code
_entity_poly.pdbx_strand_id
1 'polypeptide(L)'
;MKLLSLLIVLATLLYTSYARYDVYFDSRFVMKVDGKDYAKISGCRYNSDEKVYCEVEIDMLKTCEERKDDHDKFMCQVTNLQFGTKYMYRLRFDLKLRNFTSTCRNHFKSSKHFMENNLMYGKNSFAINLANLNDDVRNGVIPDKFGTFENRKYYFRFVTKKGCIFYGDFDTVHSTYLGKK
;
A
#
# COMPACT_ATOMS: atom_id res chain seq x y z
N MET A 1 -7.61 25.36 42.76
CA MET A 1 -6.53 24.55 42.13
C MET A 1 -6.98 23.17 41.61
N LYS A 2 -7.94 22.46 42.22
CA LYS A 2 -8.35 21.10 41.77
C LYS A 2 -9.07 21.03 40.41
N LEU A 3 -9.84 22.07 40.03
CA LEU A 3 -10.61 22.08 38.78
C LEU A 3 -9.72 22.21 37.53
N LEU A 4 -8.66 23.01 37.62
CA LEU A 4 -7.72 23.23 36.52
C LEU A 4 -6.92 21.96 36.22
N SER A 5 -6.49 21.24 37.25
CA SER A 5 -5.82 19.94 37.12
C SER A 5 -6.74 18.90 36.48
N LEU A 6 -8.03 18.88 36.83
CA LEU A 6 -9.01 17.97 36.25
C LEU A 6 -9.25 18.25 34.75
N LEU A 7 -9.35 19.54 34.38
CA LEU A 7 -9.49 19.98 32.98
C LEU A 7 -8.26 19.63 32.15
N ILE A 8 -7.06 19.79 32.69
CA ILE A 8 -5.81 19.43 32.00
C ILE A 8 -5.74 17.92 31.79
N VAL A 9 -6.13 17.10 32.78
CA VAL A 9 -6.19 15.63 32.64
C VAL A 9 -7.24 15.22 31.60
N LEU A 10 -8.42 15.85 31.60
CA LEU A 10 -9.46 15.56 30.61
C LEU A 10 -9.02 15.95 29.19
N ALA A 11 -8.40 17.12 29.05
CA ALA A 11 -7.88 17.61 27.77
C ALA A 11 -6.74 16.75 27.25
N THR A 12 -5.82 16.30 28.11
CA THR A 12 -4.74 15.37 27.72
C THR A 12 -5.27 13.98 27.37
N LEU A 13 -6.27 13.45 28.09
CA LEU A 13 -6.94 12.20 27.74
C LEU A 13 -7.68 12.30 26.40
N LEU A 14 -8.38 13.41 26.15
CA LEU A 14 -9.01 13.68 24.86
C LEU A 14 -7.94 13.79 23.75
N TYR A 15 -6.91 14.61 23.95
CA TYR A 15 -5.87 14.84 22.96
C TYR A 15 -5.08 13.57 22.63
N THR A 16 -4.79 12.73 23.63
CA THR A 16 -4.16 11.42 23.40
C THR A 16 -5.13 10.46 22.72
N SER A 17 -6.43 10.47 23.02
CA SER A 17 -7.41 9.65 22.31
C SER A 17 -7.61 10.03 20.83
N TYR A 18 -7.34 11.29 20.49
CA TYR A 18 -7.33 11.86 19.14
C TYR A 18 -5.94 11.93 18.50
N ALA A 19 -4.88 11.54 19.21
CA ALA A 19 -3.54 11.54 18.65
C ALA A 19 -3.53 10.65 17.40
N ARG A 20 -3.06 11.20 16.29
CA ARG A 20 -2.97 10.51 15.00
C ARG A 20 -2.07 9.28 15.16
N TYR A 21 -2.67 8.10 15.26
CA TYR A 21 -1.93 6.85 15.33
C TYR A 21 -1.60 6.41 13.90
N ASP A 22 -0.41 6.75 13.44
CA ASP A 22 0.19 6.12 12.27
C ASP A 22 0.77 4.77 12.72
N VAL A 23 0.18 3.67 12.24
CA VAL A 23 0.67 2.32 12.46
C VAL A 23 1.42 1.87 11.21
N TYR A 24 2.74 1.73 11.34
CA TYR A 24 3.59 1.37 10.21
C TYR A 24 3.56 -0.14 9.97
N PHE A 25 3.58 -0.53 8.71
CA PHE A 25 3.66 -1.93 8.34
C PHE A 25 5.09 -2.41 8.58
N ASP A 26 5.19 -3.66 9.04
CA ASP A 26 6.48 -4.34 9.15
C ASP A 26 7.06 -4.61 7.75
N SER A 27 8.37 -4.82 7.65
CA SER A 27 9.11 -5.04 6.40
C SER A 27 8.65 -6.27 5.59
N ARG A 28 7.85 -7.14 6.21
CA ARG A 28 7.30 -8.38 5.63
C ARG A 28 5.98 -8.18 4.85
N PHE A 29 5.49 -6.95 4.70
CA PHE A 29 4.35 -6.67 3.84
C PHE A 29 4.70 -6.91 2.37
N VAL A 30 3.93 -7.76 1.68
CA VAL A 30 4.09 -8.02 0.26
C VAL A 30 2.83 -7.56 -0.48
N MET A 31 3.00 -6.75 -1.51
CA MET A 31 1.98 -6.36 -2.48
C MET A 31 2.64 -6.38 -3.85
N LYS A 32 1.90 -6.77 -4.90
CA LYS A 32 2.41 -6.70 -6.28
C LYS A 32 1.70 -5.56 -6.99
N VAL A 33 2.46 -4.58 -7.47
CA VAL A 33 1.92 -3.43 -8.21
C VAL A 33 2.17 -3.56 -9.71
N ASP A 34 3.16 -4.37 -10.10
CA ASP A 34 3.43 -4.71 -11.49
C ASP A 34 3.71 -6.22 -11.64
N GLY A 35 3.47 -6.73 -12.84
CA GLY A 35 3.50 -8.17 -13.15
C GLY A 35 4.90 -8.66 -13.50
N LYS A 36 5.84 -7.73 -13.62
CA LYS A 36 7.26 -7.99 -13.87
C LYS A 36 8.12 -7.74 -12.62
N ASP A 37 7.49 -7.45 -11.48
CA ASP A 37 8.13 -7.23 -10.17
C ASP A 37 9.22 -6.11 -10.18
N TYR A 38 9.07 -5.08 -11.02
CA TYR A 38 9.93 -3.87 -11.02
C TYR A 38 9.44 -2.80 -10.03
N ALA A 39 8.27 -2.99 -9.42
CA ALA A 39 7.76 -2.11 -8.40
C ALA A 39 8.32 -2.48 -7.01
N LYS A 40 9.08 -1.56 -6.41
CA LYS A 40 9.47 -1.65 -5.00
C LYS A 40 8.49 -0.86 -4.14
N ILE A 41 7.92 -1.53 -3.14
CA ILE A 41 6.94 -0.95 -2.22
C ILE A 41 7.58 -0.75 -0.85
N SER A 42 7.34 0.42 -0.26
CA SER A 42 7.90 0.78 1.04
C SER A 42 7.06 1.83 1.76
N GLY A 43 7.44 2.18 2.99
CA GLY A 43 6.79 3.27 3.73
C GLY A 43 5.30 3.04 4.03
N CYS A 44 4.83 1.79 3.96
CA CYS A 44 3.41 1.50 4.14
C CYS A 44 2.96 1.80 5.58
N ARG A 45 1.89 2.56 5.73
CA ARG A 45 1.31 2.90 7.03
C ARG A 45 -0.20 3.01 6.96
N TYR A 46 -0.87 2.60 8.02
CA TYR A 46 -2.27 2.90 8.28
C TYR A 46 -2.38 4.10 9.23
N ASN A 47 -3.33 5.00 9.03
CA ASN A 47 -3.54 6.16 9.91
C ASN A 47 -4.93 6.22 10.57
N SER A 48 -5.13 7.17 11.48
CA SER A 48 -6.39 7.38 12.20
C SER A 48 -7.59 7.74 11.31
N ASP A 49 -7.38 8.13 10.05
CA ASP A 49 -8.44 8.47 9.10
C ASP A 49 -8.92 7.23 8.31
N GLU A 50 -8.53 6.04 8.76
CA GLU A 50 -8.81 4.76 8.12
C GLU A 50 -8.20 4.65 6.71
N LYS A 51 -7.00 5.21 6.53
CA LYS A 51 -6.30 5.18 5.24
C LYS A 51 -4.99 4.43 5.33
N VAL A 52 -4.69 3.67 4.28
CA VAL A 52 -3.35 3.13 4.06
C VAL A 52 -2.63 3.96 3.02
N TYR A 53 -1.39 4.33 3.32
CA TYR A 53 -0.48 4.95 2.37
C TYR A 53 0.70 4.03 2.15
N CYS A 54 1.15 3.90 0.90
CA CYS A 54 2.38 3.18 0.53
C CYS A 54 3.16 4.00 -0.50
N GLU A 55 4.49 3.95 -0.43
CA GLU A 55 5.36 4.53 -1.45
C GLU A 55 5.78 3.43 -2.43
N VAL A 56 5.68 3.72 -3.73
CA VAL A 56 5.98 2.79 -4.81
C VAL A 56 7.02 3.43 -5.70
N GLU A 57 8.13 2.72 -5.90
CA GLU A 57 9.18 3.06 -6.84
C GLU A 57 9.10 2.06 -7.99
N ILE A 58 8.88 2.54 -9.22
CA ILE A 58 8.84 1.70 -10.42
C ILE A 58 10.05 2.03 -11.29
N ASP A 59 10.83 1.00 -11.58
CA ASP A 59 11.91 1.07 -12.56
C ASP A 59 11.35 0.95 -13.98
N MET A 60 11.49 2.00 -14.79
CA MET A 60 11.13 1.91 -16.21
C MET A 60 12.22 1.18 -16.99
N LEU A 61 11.81 0.11 -17.68
CA LEU A 61 12.59 -0.50 -18.73
C LEU A 61 12.58 0.42 -19.96
N LYS A 62 13.75 0.83 -20.44
CA LYS A 62 13.85 1.40 -21.78
C LYS A 62 13.55 0.30 -22.80
N THR A 63 12.46 0.44 -23.54
CA THR A 63 12.19 -0.39 -24.72
C THR A 63 13.14 0.00 -25.85
N CYS A 64 13.72 -1.00 -26.52
CA CYS A 64 14.59 -0.80 -27.68
C CYS A 64 13.86 -0.04 -28.79
N GLU A 65 14.51 0.94 -29.40
CA GLU A 65 14.06 1.53 -30.66
C GLU A 65 14.48 0.61 -31.80
N GLU A 66 13.50 0.14 -32.59
CA GLU A 66 13.73 -0.62 -33.80
C GLU A 66 14.45 0.27 -34.83
N ARG A 67 15.68 -0.08 -35.21
CA ARG A 67 16.29 0.45 -36.44
C ARG A 67 16.12 -0.57 -37.55
N LYS A 68 15.47 -0.14 -38.63
CA LYS A 68 15.52 -0.83 -39.91
C LYS A 68 16.89 -0.59 -40.52
N ASP A 69 17.74 -1.61 -40.56
CA ASP A 69 18.85 -1.66 -41.51
C ASP A 69 18.52 -2.69 -42.60
N ASP A 70 18.87 -2.33 -43.83
CA ASP A 70 18.40 -2.85 -45.13
C ASP A 70 18.73 -4.32 -45.45
N HIS A 71 19.17 -5.14 -44.49
CA HIS A 71 19.49 -6.55 -44.77
C HIS A 71 19.15 -7.48 -43.60
N ASP A 72 17.92 -8.02 -43.63
CA ASP A 72 17.47 -9.36 -43.19
C ASP A 72 18.08 -10.06 -41.95
N LYS A 73 18.60 -9.33 -40.97
CA LYS A 73 18.84 -9.86 -39.61
C LYS A 73 18.36 -8.87 -38.57
N PHE A 74 17.15 -9.13 -38.06
CA PHE A 74 16.64 -8.52 -36.83
C PHE A 74 17.53 -8.92 -35.65
N MET A 75 18.56 -8.13 -35.36
CA MET A 75 19.40 -8.31 -34.18
C MET A 75 18.91 -7.37 -33.09
N CYS A 76 18.04 -7.88 -32.23
CA CYS A 76 17.81 -7.29 -30.91
C CYS A 76 19.08 -7.54 -30.09
N GLN A 77 20.05 -6.62 -30.12
CA GLN A 77 21.15 -6.66 -29.17
C GLN A 77 20.59 -6.19 -27.82
N VAL A 78 20.11 -7.16 -27.01
CA VAL A 78 19.82 -6.94 -25.58
C VAL A 78 21.17 -6.82 -24.86
N THR A 79 21.84 -5.69 -25.05
CA THR A 79 23.04 -5.34 -24.28
C THR A 79 22.60 -4.59 -23.04
N ASN A 80 22.22 -5.38 -22.02
CA ASN A 80 21.91 -4.97 -20.66
C ASN A 80 20.56 -4.25 -20.48
N LEU A 81 19.71 -4.81 -19.61
CA LEU A 81 18.59 -4.08 -18.99
C LEU A 81 19.15 -2.86 -18.25
N GLN A 82 19.23 -1.70 -18.91
CA GLN A 82 19.57 -0.45 -18.24
C GLN A 82 18.33 0.04 -17.49
N PHE A 83 18.31 -0.18 -16.18
CA PHE A 83 17.42 0.52 -15.25
C PHE A 83 17.73 2.02 -15.34
N GLY A 84 16.90 2.78 -16.06
CA GLY A 84 17.24 4.14 -16.49
C GLY A 84 16.65 5.25 -15.64
N THR A 85 15.37 5.14 -15.26
CA THR A 85 14.65 6.21 -14.54
C THR A 85 13.65 5.59 -13.59
N LYS A 86 13.68 6.06 -12.35
CA LYS A 86 12.78 5.60 -11.28
C LYS A 86 11.62 6.56 -11.13
N TYR A 87 10.41 6.04 -11.21
CA TYR A 87 9.20 6.84 -10.99
C TYR A 87 8.66 6.55 -9.60
N MET A 88 8.47 7.62 -8.82
CA MET A 88 8.02 7.54 -7.45
C MET A 88 6.54 7.91 -7.38
N TYR A 89 5.75 7.07 -6.72
CA TYR A 89 4.33 7.29 -6.47
C TYR A 89 4.00 7.09 -4.99
N ARG A 90 2.95 7.78 -4.52
CA ARG A 90 2.27 7.45 -3.28
C ARG A 90 0.92 6.86 -3.60
N LEU A 91 0.69 5.61 -3.18
CA LEU A 91 -0.62 5.00 -3.20
C LEU A 91 -1.37 5.33 -1.91
N ARG A 92 -2.68 5.59 -2.04
CA ARG A 92 -3.62 5.77 -0.94
C ARG A 92 -4.83 4.85 -1.13
N PHE A 93 -5.15 4.12 -0.08
CA PHE A 93 -6.31 3.24 0.00
C PHE A 93 -7.21 3.76 1.11
N ASP A 94 -8.41 4.20 0.75
CA ASP A 94 -9.41 4.65 1.71
C ASP A 94 -10.19 3.41 2.20
N LEU A 95 -9.93 2.99 3.44
CA LEU A 95 -10.45 1.74 3.97
C LEU A 95 -11.79 1.94 4.66
N LYS A 96 -12.62 0.90 4.60
CA LYS A 96 -13.78 0.70 5.45
C LYS A 96 -13.48 -0.50 6.35
N LEU A 97 -13.24 -0.25 7.63
CA LEU A 97 -12.97 -1.34 8.57
C LEU A 97 -14.24 -2.18 8.80
N ARG A 98 -14.10 -3.51 8.71
CA ARG A 98 -15.17 -4.44 9.12
C ARG A 98 -15.35 -4.39 10.63
N ASN A 99 -16.49 -4.87 11.15
CA ASN A 99 -16.74 -4.90 12.59
C ASN A 99 -15.64 -5.65 13.36
N PHE A 100 -15.17 -5.04 14.45
CA PHE A 100 -14.20 -5.61 15.39
C PHE A 100 -14.60 -5.30 16.83
N THR A 101 -14.10 -6.10 17.78
CA THR A 101 -14.41 -5.94 19.21
C THR A 101 -13.75 -4.71 19.81
N SER A 102 -14.34 -4.17 20.88
CA SER A 102 -13.75 -3.05 21.66
C SER A 102 -12.35 -3.39 22.18
N THR A 103 -12.11 -4.65 22.59
CA THR A 103 -10.80 -5.14 23.00
C THR A 103 -9.77 -5.01 21.87
N CYS A 104 -10.12 -5.45 20.66
CA CYS A 104 -9.22 -5.31 19.51
C CYS A 104 -8.99 -3.84 19.15
N ARG A 105 -10.01 -2.98 19.21
CA ARG A 105 -9.84 -1.52 19.03
C ARG A 105 -8.72 -0.93 19.89
N ASN A 106 -8.62 -1.35 21.15
CA ASN A 106 -7.59 -0.83 22.05
C ASN A 106 -6.20 -1.37 21.68
N HIS A 107 -6.11 -2.64 21.28
CA HIS A 107 -4.86 -3.20 20.77
C HIS A 107 -4.37 -2.48 19.52
N PHE A 108 -5.29 -2.10 18.64
CA PHE A 108 -5.00 -1.29 17.47
C PHE A 108 -4.32 0.03 17.83
N LYS A 109 -4.92 0.84 18.70
CA LYS A 109 -4.39 2.14 19.14
C LYS A 109 -3.01 2.04 19.81
N SER A 110 -2.76 0.92 20.50
CA SER A 110 -1.48 0.68 21.18
C SER A 110 -0.39 0.10 20.28
N SER A 111 -0.73 -0.32 19.06
CA SER A 111 0.21 -0.98 18.15
C SER A 111 1.01 0.05 17.36
N LYS A 112 2.33 0.06 17.51
CA LYS A 112 3.24 0.82 16.62
C LYS A 112 3.47 0.13 15.28
N HIS A 113 3.41 -1.20 15.28
CA HIS A 113 3.59 -2.06 14.12
C HIS A 113 2.64 -3.26 14.18
N PHE A 114 2.14 -3.66 13.02
CA PHE A 114 1.44 -4.93 12.85
C PHE A 114 2.44 -6.08 12.67
N MET A 115 2.08 -7.26 13.17
CA MET A 115 2.86 -8.48 13.05
C MET A 115 2.78 -9.08 11.63
N GLU A 116 1.62 -8.99 11.00
CA GLU A 116 1.38 -9.40 9.63
C GLU A 116 0.49 -8.39 8.93
N ASN A 117 0.76 -8.12 7.66
CA ASN A 117 -0.04 -7.25 6.80
C ASN A 117 -0.08 -7.90 5.43
N ASN A 118 -1.27 -8.09 4.88
CA ASN A 118 -1.43 -8.64 3.54
C ASN A 118 -2.51 -7.88 2.79
N LEU A 119 -2.27 -7.60 1.52
CA LEU A 119 -3.31 -7.18 0.59
C LEU A 119 -3.86 -8.42 -0.11
N MET A 120 -5.15 -8.69 0.09
CA MET A 120 -5.83 -9.92 -0.35
C MET A 120 -6.96 -9.58 -1.33
N TYR A 121 -7.39 -10.56 -2.14
CA TYR A 121 -8.60 -10.46 -2.96
C TYR A 121 -9.50 -11.69 -2.78
N GLY A 122 -10.83 -11.51 -2.93
CA GLY A 122 -11.83 -12.58 -2.85
C GLY A 122 -12.57 -12.70 -1.51
N LYS A 123 -13.48 -13.68 -1.38
CA LYS A 123 -14.17 -13.96 -0.10
C LYS A 123 -13.39 -14.99 0.70
N ASN A 124 -12.74 -14.57 1.79
CA ASN A 124 -12.23 -15.45 2.85
C ASN A 124 -11.21 -16.53 2.42
N SER A 125 -10.28 -16.25 1.51
CA SER A 125 -9.20 -17.22 1.25
C SER A 125 -8.19 -17.21 2.39
N PHE A 126 -8.08 -18.31 3.13
CA PHE A 126 -6.89 -18.62 3.91
C PHE A 126 -5.72 -18.78 2.93
N ALA A 127 -4.61 -18.08 3.22
CA ALA A 127 -3.31 -18.22 2.58
C ALA A 127 -3.17 -17.78 1.09
N ILE A 128 -2.31 -16.77 0.88
CA ILE A 128 -1.41 -16.60 -0.30
C ILE A 128 -2.06 -16.20 -1.66
N ASN A 129 -3.18 -15.48 -1.66
CA ASN A 129 -3.61 -14.75 -2.86
C ASN A 129 -3.21 -13.27 -2.74
N LEU A 130 -1.92 -13.00 -2.97
CA LEU A 130 -1.40 -11.63 -3.03
C LEU A 130 -2.11 -10.89 -4.16
N ALA A 131 -2.73 -9.78 -3.82
CA ALA A 131 -3.26 -8.84 -4.78
C ALA A 131 -2.17 -8.37 -5.74
N ASN A 132 -2.44 -8.56 -7.05
CA ASN A 132 -1.66 -7.99 -8.12
C ASN A 132 -2.44 -6.80 -8.71
N LEU A 133 -1.82 -5.63 -8.76
CA LEU A 133 -2.36 -4.41 -9.38
C LEU A 133 -1.75 -4.16 -10.79
N ASN A 134 -1.04 -5.15 -11.34
CA ASN A 134 -0.32 -5.06 -12.61
C ASN A 134 -1.19 -4.61 -13.79
N ASP A 135 -2.41 -5.14 -13.89
CA ASP A 135 -3.26 -4.90 -15.06
C ASP A 135 -3.68 -3.42 -15.17
N ASP A 136 -3.56 -2.67 -14.07
CA ASP A 136 -3.82 -1.23 -14.00
C ASP A 136 -2.58 -0.36 -14.23
N VAL A 137 -1.36 -0.94 -14.19
CA VAL A 137 -0.09 -0.22 -14.42
C VAL A 137 0.37 -0.37 -15.87
N ARG A 138 0.10 0.65 -16.69
CA ARG A 138 0.48 0.65 -18.11
C ARG A 138 1.84 1.29 -18.30
N ASN A 139 2.79 0.55 -18.89
CA ASN A 139 4.12 1.07 -19.26
C ASN A 139 4.86 1.79 -18.11
N GLY A 140 4.76 1.27 -16.88
CA GLY A 140 5.41 1.88 -15.71
C GLY A 140 4.73 3.15 -15.17
N VAL A 141 3.56 3.52 -15.71
CA VAL A 141 2.75 4.63 -15.22
C VAL A 141 1.57 4.08 -14.44
N ILE A 142 1.42 4.54 -13.19
CA ILE A 142 0.26 4.25 -12.36
C ILE A 142 -0.77 5.35 -12.61
N PRO A 143 -2.03 5.03 -12.98
CA PRO A 143 -3.07 6.04 -13.12
C PRO A 143 -3.41 6.71 -11.78
N ASP A 144 -3.83 7.97 -11.80
CA ASP A 144 -4.18 8.75 -10.60
C ASP A 144 -5.25 8.09 -9.72
N LYS A 145 -6.13 7.29 -10.35
CA LYS A 145 -7.19 6.54 -9.69
C LYS A 145 -7.51 5.28 -10.48
N PHE A 146 -7.57 4.14 -9.81
CA PHE A 146 -8.01 2.89 -10.41
C PHE A 146 -8.79 2.04 -9.42
N GLY A 147 -9.75 1.28 -9.96
CA GLY A 147 -10.58 0.36 -9.19
C GLY A 147 -9.91 -0.99 -9.04
N THR A 148 -10.62 -1.90 -8.41
CA THR A 148 -10.24 -3.31 -8.34
C THR A 148 -10.59 -4.02 -9.66
N PHE A 149 -9.63 -4.72 -10.27
CA PHE A 149 -9.83 -5.45 -11.53
C PHE A 149 -10.99 -6.46 -11.46
N GLU A 150 -11.79 -6.56 -12.53
CA GLU A 150 -12.88 -7.55 -12.69
C GLU A 150 -13.87 -7.68 -11.51
N ASN A 151 -14.21 -6.58 -10.83
CA ASN A 151 -15.10 -6.58 -9.65
C ASN A 151 -14.60 -7.46 -8.49
N ARG A 152 -13.32 -7.83 -8.46
CA ARG A 152 -12.75 -8.58 -7.33
C ARG A 152 -12.76 -7.68 -6.10
N LYS A 153 -13.20 -8.19 -4.95
CA LYS A 153 -13.16 -7.44 -3.70
C LYS A 153 -11.77 -7.56 -3.08
N TYR A 154 -11.03 -6.46 -3.03
CA TYR A 154 -9.75 -6.41 -2.37
C TYR A 154 -9.92 -5.89 -0.94
N TYR A 155 -9.08 -6.39 -0.03
CA TYR A 155 -9.07 -5.94 1.35
C TYR A 155 -7.70 -6.13 1.97
N PHE A 156 -7.36 -5.27 2.93
CA PHE A 156 -6.21 -5.47 3.79
C PHE A 156 -6.58 -6.36 4.96
N ARG A 157 -5.70 -7.32 5.30
CA ARG A 157 -5.74 -8.06 6.56
C ARG A 157 -4.56 -7.63 7.43
N PHE A 158 -4.86 -7.09 8.60
CA PHE A 158 -3.87 -6.67 9.58
C PHE A 158 -3.91 -7.59 10.80
N VAL A 159 -2.76 -8.02 11.29
CA VAL A 159 -2.65 -8.77 12.55
C VAL A 159 -1.78 -7.98 13.52
N THR A 160 -2.33 -7.63 14.66
CA THR A 160 -1.55 -6.97 15.73
C THR A 160 -0.63 -7.96 16.44
N LYS A 161 0.38 -7.46 17.17
CA LYS A 161 1.26 -8.31 18.00
C LYS A 161 0.51 -9.14 19.05
N LYS A 162 -0.69 -8.73 19.45
CA LYS A 162 -1.54 -9.45 20.41
C LYS A 162 -2.57 -10.37 19.73
N GLY A 163 -2.43 -10.63 18.44
CA GLY A 163 -3.25 -11.60 17.71
C GLY A 163 -4.63 -11.09 17.26
N CYS A 164 -4.99 -9.83 17.52
CA CYS A 164 -6.21 -9.26 16.93
C CYS A 164 -6.06 -9.10 15.42
N ILE A 165 -7.06 -9.58 14.69
CA ILE A 165 -7.15 -9.54 13.23
C ILE A 165 -8.15 -8.46 12.82
N PHE A 166 -7.76 -7.62 11.87
CA PHE A 166 -8.59 -6.58 11.28
C PHE A 166 -8.67 -6.77 9.78
N TYR A 167 -9.80 -6.37 9.22
CA TYR A 167 -10.06 -6.38 7.79
C TYR A 167 -10.49 -4.99 7.37
N GLY A 168 -9.81 -4.42 6.38
CA GLY A 168 -10.16 -3.13 5.79
C GLY A 168 -10.46 -3.29 4.31
N ASP A 169 -11.73 -3.14 3.94
CA ASP A 169 -12.18 -3.20 2.56
C ASP A 169 -11.92 -1.86 1.85
N PHE A 170 -11.64 -1.87 0.56
CA PHE A 170 -11.54 -0.65 -0.25
C PHE A 170 -12.04 -0.92 -1.67
N ASP A 171 -12.53 0.12 -2.32
CA ASP A 171 -13.11 0.04 -3.66
C ASP A 171 -12.22 0.73 -4.72
N THR A 172 -11.27 1.55 -4.28
CA THR A 172 -10.44 2.38 -5.17
C THR A 172 -9.06 2.62 -4.56
N VAL A 173 -8.04 2.60 -5.41
CA VAL A 173 -6.69 3.08 -5.13
C VAL A 173 -6.50 4.45 -5.77
N HIS A 174 -5.99 5.40 -4.99
CA HIS A 174 -5.53 6.69 -5.47
C HIS A 174 -4.02 6.68 -5.57
N SER A 175 -3.46 7.25 -6.63
CA SER A 175 -2.02 7.45 -6.76
C SER A 175 -1.70 8.94 -6.84
N THR A 176 -0.50 9.30 -6.41
CA THR A 176 0.03 10.66 -6.54
C THR A 176 1.47 10.53 -7.00
N TYR A 177 1.79 11.12 -8.14
CA TYR A 177 3.15 11.16 -8.65
C TYR A 177 4.01 12.06 -7.76
N LEU A 178 5.12 11.53 -7.27
CA LEU A 178 6.06 12.23 -6.39
C LEU A 178 7.30 12.75 -7.13
N GLY A 179 7.47 12.37 -8.40
CA GLY A 179 8.62 12.76 -9.22
C GLY A 179 9.43 11.57 -9.73
N LYS A 180 10.55 11.91 -10.37
CA LYS A 180 11.52 10.95 -10.91
C LYS A 180 12.85 11.03 -10.14
N LYS A 181 13.54 9.90 -10.03
CA LYS A 181 14.90 9.78 -9.51
C LYS A 181 15.82 9.18 -10.56
#